data_AF-A0A358L9C4-F1
#
_entry.id   AF-A0A358L9C4-F1
#
_cell.length_a   1.000
_cell.length_b   1.000
_cell.length_c   1.000
_cell.angle_alpha   90.00
_cell.angle_beta   90.00
_cell.angle_gamma   90.00
#
_symmetry.space_group_name_H-M   'P 1'
#
loop_
_entity.id
_entity.type
_entity.pdbx_description
1 polymer ?
#
loop_
_entity_poly.entity_id
_entity_poly.type
_entity_poly.pdbx_seq_one_letter_code
_entity_poly.pdbx_strand_id
1 'polypeptide(L)'
;TRRSSDLDNDQLGVSDLQALALKPQDMVVGLAASGRTPYVVGALRFARQSGCRTAAISCNPDSPIAQEAAIAISPVVGPEALTGSTRLKSGTAQKLVLNMISTGAMVKIGKVYQNLMVDMQATNVKLADRACRMVCQATGCGPTEAEQALRHAAYEVKTAILMVLSGVEAAEANSLLAQHGGFLRAALQATTR
;
A
#
# COMPACT_ATOMS: atom_id res chain seq x y z
N THR A 1 4.10 22.76 4.15
CA THR A 1 4.61 22.01 5.33
C THR A 1 4.11 22.71 6.58
N ARG A 2 3.56 21.96 7.55
CA ARG A 2 3.04 22.55 8.81
C ARG A 2 4.16 23.14 9.65
N ARG A 3 3.83 24.13 10.48
CA ARG A 3 4.76 24.65 11.49
C ARG A 3 4.83 23.68 12.66
N SER A 4 5.96 23.63 13.36
CA SER A 4 6.12 22.73 14.52
C SER A 4 5.06 22.98 15.60
N SER A 5 4.63 24.23 15.78
CA SER A 5 3.57 24.63 16.73
C SER A 5 2.22 23.99 16.43
N ASP A 6 1.96 23.64 15.17
CA ASP A 6 0.67 23.06 14.75
C ASP A 6 0.55 21.61 15.27
N LEU A 7 1.67 20.95 15.60
CA LEU A 7 1.69 19.59 16.12
C LEU A 7 1.27 19.50 17.59
N ASP A 8 1.27 20.63 18.29
CA ASP A 8 0.86 20.73 19.71
C ASP A 8 -0.66 20.95 19.87
N ASN A 9 -1.41 21.04 18.76
CA ASN A 9 -2.86 21.21 18.75
C ASN A 9 -3.57 19.91 18.33
N ASP A 10 -4.33 19.33 19.24
CA ASP A 10 -5.10 18.10 19.01
C ASP A 10 -6.29 18.30 18.05
N GLN A 11 -6.96 19.46 18.10
CA GLN A 11 -8.09 19.82 17.24
C GLN A 11 -7.71 19.98 15.77
N LEU A 12 -6.45 20.29 15.47
CA LEU A 12 -5.99 20.33 14.08
C LEU A 12 -6.08 18.94 13.44
N GLY A 13 -5.68 17.89 14.16
CA GLY A 13 -5.77 16.51 13.66
C GLY A 13 -7.21 16.08 13.37
N VAL A 14 -8.16 16.57 14.17
CA VAL A 14 -9.60 16.36 13.96
C VAL A 14 -10.07 17.09 12.71
N SER A 15 -9.78 18.39 12.61
CA SER A 15 -10.17 19.25 11.49
C SER A 15 -9.70 18.69 10.14
N ASP A 16 -8.50 18.15 10.08
CA ASP A 16 -7.96 17.57 8.85
C ASP A 16 -8.67 16.29 8.42
N LEU A 17 -8.99 15.42 9.39
CA LEU A 17 -9.76 14.21 9.10
C LEU A 17 -11.18 14.54 8.67
N GLN A 18 -11.79 15.58 9.24
CA GLN A 18 -13.09 16.08 8.80
C GLN A 18 -13.04 16.67 7.38
N ALA A 19 -11.99 17.43 7.05
CA ALA A 19 -11.79 17.99 5.72
C ALA A 19 -11.61 16.89 4.64
N LEU A 20 -11.07 15.74 5.01
CA LEU A 20 -10.99 14.54 4.17
C LEU A 20 -12.31 13.74 4.09
N ALA A 21 -13.36 14.19 4.80
CA ALA A 21 -14.64 13.50 4.92
C ALA A 21 -14.48 12.04 5.38
N LEU A 22 -13.69 11.83 6.43
CA LEU A 22 -13.37 10.50 7.00
C LEU A 22 -14.64 9.65 7.23
N LYS A 23 -14.58 8.38 6.79
CA LYS A 23 -15.66 7.41 6.93
C LYS A 23 -15.24 6.21 7.77
N PRO A 24 -16.20 5.46 8.35
CA PRO A 24 -15.88 4.26 9.14
C PRO A 24 -15.11 3.16 8.38
N GLN A 25 -15.20 3.14 7.05
CA GLN A 25 -14.48 2.19 6.20
C GLN A 25 -12.99 2.54 6.02
N ASP A 26 -12.61 3.78 6.34
CA ASP A 26 -11.23 4.23 6.25
C ASP A 26 -10.39 3.69 7.41
N MET A 27 -9.07 3.61 7.18
CA MET A 27 -8.10 3.29 8.20
C MET A 27 -7.19 4.50 8.45
N VAL A 28 -7.04 4.89 9.72
CA VAL A 28 -6.15 5.99 10.12
C VAL A 28 -4.92 5.42 10.81
N VAL A 29 -3.74 5.77 10.30
CA VAL A 29 -2.44 5.40 10.88
C VAL A 29 -1.77 6.65 11.43
N GLY A 30 -1.61 6.72 12.75
CA GLY A 30 -0.95 7.82 13.44
C GLY A 30 0.54 7.53 13.63
N LEU A 31 1.40 8.50 13.32
CA LEU A 31 2.85 8.35 13.44
C LEU A 31 3.41 9.45 14.34
N ALA A 32 4.07 9.05 15.44
CA ALA A 32 4.87 9.95 16.24
C ALA A 32 6.00 9.16 16.90
N ALA A 33 7.26 9.49 16.61
CA ALA A 33 8.40 8.79 17.22
C ALA A 33 8.37 8.88 18.76
N SER A 34 8.03 10.06 19.29
CA SER A 34 7.81 10.30 20.71
C SER A 34 6.60 9.55 21.29
N GLY A 35 5.64 9.20 20.44
CA GLY A 35 4.38 8.56 20.79
C GLY A 35 3.37 9.46 21.53
N ARG A 36 3.64 10.76 21.64
CA ARG A 36 2.83 11.69 22.47
C ARG A 36 2.43 12.99 21.79
N THR A 37 2.66 13.13 20.49
CA THR A 37 2.35 14.36 19.74
C THR A 37 0.83 14.65 19.78
N PRO A 38 0.37 15.77 20.37
CA PRO A 38 -1.06 16.05 20.57
C PRO A 38 -1.91 15.97 19.31
N TYR A 39 -1.40 16.50 18.19
CA TYR A 39 -2.05 16.39 16.87
C TYR A 39 -2.42 14.94 16.51
N VAL A 40 -1.50 13.99 16.74
CA VAL A 40 -1.71 12.57 16.40
C VAL A 40 -2.66 11.90 17.38
N VAL A 41 -2.58 12.27 18.67
CA VAL A 41 -3.50 11.79 19.70
C VAL A 41 -4.93 12.20 19.36
N GLY A 42 -5.16 13.49 19.06
CA GLY A 42 -6.47 14.01 18.67
C GLY A 42 -7.02 13.33 17.41
N ALA A 43 -6.20 13.19 16.38
CA ALA A 43 -6.57 12.50 15.14
C ALA A 43 -6.98 11.03 15.38
N LEU A 44 -6.20 10.26 16.13
CA LEU A 44 -6.49 8.85 16.41
C LEU A 44 -7.76 8.68 17.26
N ARG A 45 -7.93 9.53 18.27
CA ARG A 45 -9.12 9.52 19.13
C ARG A 45 -10.39 9.79 18.31
N PHE A 46 -10.36 10.83 17.48
CA PHE A 46 -11.48 11.16 16.60
C PHE A 46 -11.78 10.06 15.58
N ALA A 47 -10.74 9.50 14.93
CA ALA A 47 -10.91 8.40 13.98
C ALA A 47 -11.56 7.18 14.64
N ARG A 48 -11.13 6.82 15.86
CA ARG A 48 -11.71 5.72 16.62
C ARG A 48 -13.18 5.99 17.00
N GLN A 49 -13.50 7.20 17.47
CA GLN A 49 -14.88 7.61 17.77
C GLN A 49 -15.78 7.59 16.52
N SER A 50 -15.20 7.86 15.35
CA SER A 50 -15.88 7.80 14.05
C SER A 50 -16.05 6.38 13.51
N GLY A 51 -15.61 5.35 14.25
CA GLY A 51 -15.74 3.93 13.88
C GLY A 51 -14.65 3.41 12.94
N CYS A 52 -13.63 4.20 12.62
CA CYS A 52 -12.53 3.79 11.76
C CYS A 52 -11.62 2.76 12.45
N ARG A 53 -10.95 1.94 11.65
CA ARG A 53 -9.82 1.15 12.17
C ARG A 53 -8.63 2.06 12.38
N THR A 54 -7.96 1.96 13.52
CA THR A 54 -6.82 2.82 13.87
C THR A 54 -5.57 2.01 14.17
N ALA A 55 -4.42 2.50 13.71
CA ALA A 55 -3.11 1.99 14.09
C ALA A 55 -2.19 3.14 14.50
N ALA A 56 -1.26 2.87 15.43
CA ALA A 56 -0.27 3.84 15.88
C ALA A 56 1.14 3.28 15.71
N ILE A 57 2.05 4.12 15.21
CA ILE A 57 3.48 3.82 15.08
C ILE A 57 4.29 4.77 15.96
N SER A 58 4.87 4.23 17.03
CA SER A 58 5.75 4.95 17.97
C SER A 58 7.06 4.21 18.18
N CYS A 59 8.08 4.87 18.71
CA CYS A 59 9.35 4.21 19.10
C CYS A 59 9.54 4.13 20.61
N ASN A 60 8.51 4.51 21.37
CA ASN A 60 8.43 4.39 22.83
C ASN A 60 7.32 3.41 23.20
N PRO A 61 7.57 2.48 24.16
CA PRO A 61 6.54 1.58 24.67
C PRO A 61 5.42 2.35 25.38
N ASP A 62 4.23 1.77 25.43
CA ASP A 62 3.05 2.26 26.18
C ASP A 62 2.68 3.72 25.95
N SER A 63 3.01 4.25 24.76
CA SER A 63 2.86 5.66 24.45
C SER A 63 1.38 6.10 24.33
N PRO A 64 1.05 7.39 24.56
CA PRO A 64 -0.31 7.90 24.42
C PRO A 64 -1.01 7.50 23.11
N ILE A 65 -0.34 7.60 21.95
CA ILE A 65 -0.96 7.21 20.68
C ILE A 65 -1.22 5.70 20.57
N ALA A 66 -0.43 4.86 21.26
CA ALA A 66 -0.63 3.41 21.28
C ALA A 66 -1.89 3.03 22.07
N GLN A 67 -2.25 3.82 23.09
CA GLN A 67 -3.46 3.61 23.90
C GLN A 67 -4.73 4.06 23.15
N GLU A 68 -4.63 5.09 22.31
CA GLU A 68 -5.75 5.55 21.48
C GLU A 68 -6.05 4.58 20.33
N ALA A 69 -5.02 3.98 19.72
CA ALA A 69 -5.18 3.12 18.55
C ALA A 69 -5.63 1.70 18.88
N ALA A 70 -6.35 1.06 17.94
CA ALA A 70 -6.73 -0.35 18.06
C ALA A 70 -5.55 -1.32 17.82
N ILE A 71 -4.52 -0.87 17.08
CA ILE A 71 -3.30 -1.64 16.79
C ILE A 71 -2.10 -0.76 17.14
N ALA A 72 -1.27 -1.20 18.08
CA ALA A 72 -0.02 -0.52 18.42
C ALA A 72 1.17 -1.22 17.74
N ILE A 73 1.97 -0.45 17.00
CA ILE A 73 3.22 -0.91 16.38
C ILE A 73 4.35 -0.09 16.99
N SER A 74 5.04 -0.67 17.98
CA SER A 74 6.02 0.05 18.81
C SER A 74 7.44 -0.51 18.69
N PRO A 75 8.13 -0.38 17.55
CA PRO A 75 9.52 -0.78 17.43
C PRO A 75 10.42 0.09 18.30
N VAL A 76 10.91 -0.47 19.41
CA VAL A 76 11.82 0.22 20.34
C VAL A 76 13.23 0.20 19.76
N VAL A 77 13.66 1.35 19.22
CA VAL A 77 14.98 1.50 18.54
C VAL A 77 16.10 1.99 19.48
N GLY A 78 15.78 2.31 20.73
CA GLY A 78 16.69 2.88 21.72
C GLY A 78 17.12 4.33 21.44
N PRO A 79 18.01 4.92 22.27
CA PRO A 79 18.44 6.31 22.14
C PRO A 79 19.09 6.63 20.79
N GLU A 80 18.78 7.78 20.22
CA GLU A 80 19.37 8.20 18.93
C GLU A 80 20.86 8.56 19.07
N ALA A 81 21.63 8.37 18.00
CA ALA A 81 23.06 8.71 17.99
C ALA A 81 23.31 10.21 18.23
N LEU A 82 22.41 11.06 17.71
CA LEU A 82 22.29 12.46 18.09
C LEU A 82 21.05 12.59 18.97
N THR A 83 21.24 12.94 20.25
CA THR A 83 20.16 13.03 21.24
C THR A 83 18.98 13.86 20.72
N GLY A 84 17.79 13.25 20.71
CA GLY A 84 16.54 13.89 20.26
C GLY A 84 16.32 13.90 18.75
N SER A 85 17.30 13.50 17.93
CA SER A 85 17.19 13.48 16.47
C SER A 85 16.45 12.22 15.96
N THR A 86 15.15 12.14 16.24
CA THR A 86 14.31 10.98 15.90
C THR A 86 14.15 10.74 14.40
N ARG A 87 14.60 11.65 13.54
CA ARG A 87 14.66 11.43 12.09
C ARG A 87 15.61 10.29 11.68
N LEU A 88 16.47 9.83 12.59
CA LEU A 88 17.46 8.78 12.36
C LEU A 88 16.83 7.37 12.49
N LYS A 89 17.03 6.68 13.61
CA LYS A 89 16.56 5.30 13.75
C LYS A 89 15.04 5.23 13.78
N SER A 90 14.39 6.14 14.50
CA SER A 90 12.93 6.14 14.62
C SER A 90 12.27 6.42 13.26
N GLY A 91 12.76 7.39 12.51
CA GLY A 91 12.31 7.67 11.14
C GLY A 91 12.53 6.50 10.17
N THR A 92 13.66 5.81 10.30
CA THR A 92 13.95 4.60 9.51
C THR A 92 12.96 3.47 9.85
N ALA A 93 12.70 3.23 11.12
CA ALA A 93 11.73 2.23 11.57
C ALA A 93 10.32 2.54 11.03
N GLN A 94 9.88 3.80 11.13
CA GLN A 94 8.59 4.23 10.59
C GLN A 94 8.49 3.99 9.09
N LYS A 95 9.53 4.32 8.31
CA LYS A 95 9.58 4.04 6.86
C LYS A 95 9.42 2.54 6.59
N LEU A 96 10.16 1.68 7.31
CA LEU A 96 10.09 0.24 7.10
C LEU A 96 8.70 -0.31 7.41
N VAL A 97 8.08 0.12 8.52
CA VAL A 97 6.71 -0.27 8.88
C VAL A 97 5.70 0.19 7.82
N LEU A 98 5.77 1.43 7.36
CA LEU A 98 4.87 1.93 6.29
C LEU A 98 5.04 1.16 4.98
N ASN A 99 6.27 0.80 4.61
CA ASN A 99 6.54 -0.03 3.45
C ASN A 99 5.94 -1.43 3.60
N MET A 100 6.01 -2.03 4.79
CA MET A 100 5.40 -3.33 5.08
C MET A 100 3.87 -3.28 5.00
N ILE A 101 3.25 -2.25 5.59
CA ILE A 101 1.78 -2.09 5.57
C ILE A 101 1.28 -1.93 4.14
N SER A 102 1.83 -0.96 3.40
CA SER A 102 1.39 -0.66 2.04
C SER A 102 1.64 -1.83 1.08
N THR A 103 2.84 -2.41 1.10
CA THR A 103 3.17 -3.56 0.24
C THR A 103 2.33 -4.77 0.59
N GLY A 104 2.19 -5.09 1.89
CA GLY A 104 1.39 -6.21 2.37
C GLY A 104 -0.08 -6.07 1.97
N ALA A 105 -0.66 -4.87 2.12
CA ALA A 105 -2.02 -4.58 1.68
C ALA A 105 -2.20 -4.74 0.16
N MET A 106 -1.28 -4.20 -0.64
CA MET A 106 -1.32 -4.31 -2.11
C MET A 106 -1.22 -5.77 -2.60
N VAL A 107 -0.39 -6.59 -1.95
CA VAL A 107 -0.32 -8.04 -2.21
C VAL A 107 -1.66 -8.70 -1.90
N LYS A 108 -2.26 -8.36 -0.75
CA LYS A 108 -3.54 -8.91 -0.29
C LYS A 108 -4.75 -8.52 -1.15
N ILE A 109 -4.64 -7.52 -2.02
CA ILE A 109 -5.72 -7.10 -2.94
C ILE A 109 -5.38 -7.40 -4.42
N GLY A 110 -4.48 -8.36 -4.68
CA GLY A 110 -4.24 -8.90 -6.03
C GLY A 110 -3.42 -8.00 -6.96
N LYS A 111 -2.62 -7.07 -6.41
CA LYS A 111 -1.76 -6.18 -7.22
C LYS A 111 -0.42 -6.81 -7.60
N VAL A 112 -0.16 -8.02 -7.08
CA VAL A 112 1.08 -8.77 -7.24
C VAL A 112 0.78 -10.18 -7.72
N TYR A 113 1.62 -10.70 -8.61
CA TYR A 113 1.65 -12.10 -9.03
C TYR A 113 3.05 -12.65 -8.82
N GLN A 114 3.17 -13.74 -8.07
CA GLN A 114 4.45 -14.21 -7.55
C GLN A 114 5.14 -13.07 -6.75
N ASN A 115 6.27 -12.55 -7.24
CA ASN A 115 6.96 -11.38 -6.71
C ASN A 115 6.95 -10.18 -7.69
N LEU A 116 6.10 -10.22 -8.72
CA LEU A 116 5.98 -9.21 -9.76
C LEU A 116 4.82 -8.26 -9.47
N MET A 117 5.09 -6.97 -9.53
CA MET A 117 4.08 -5.92 -9.44
C MET A 117 3.36 -5.79 -10.80
N VAL A 118 2.30 -6.56 -10.96
CA VAL A 118 1.58 -6.73 -12.24
C VAL A 118 0.44 -5.73 -12.44
N ASP A 119 0.13 -4.91 -11.44
CA ASP A 119 -0.85 -3.81 -11.55
C ASP A 119 -0.15 -2.47 -11.83
N MET A 120 0.47 -2.37 -13.00
CA MET A 120 1.17 -1.18 -13.47
C MET A 120 0.64 -0.80 -14.86
N GLN A 121 0.42 0.50 -15.07
CA GLN A 121 0.18 1.06 -16.40
C GLN A 121 1.48 1.56 -17.02
N ALA A 122 1.77 1.10 -18.23
CA ALA A 122 2.95 1.56 -18.97
C ALA A 122 2.69 2.88 -19.68
N THR A 123 2.88 4.00 -18.97
CA THR A 123 2.63 5.36 -19.50
C THR A 123 3.82 5.99 -20.22
N ASN A 124 4.98 5.32 -20.24
CA ASN A 124 6.18 5.79 -20.93
C ASN A 124 7.05 4.60 -21.39
N VAL A 125 8.03 4.88 -22.25
CA VAL A 125 8.91 3.88 -22.87
C VAL A 125 9.57 2.98 -21.81
N LYS A 126 10.10 3.55 -20.73
CA LYS A 126 10.74 2.77 -19.64
C LYS A 126 9.75 1.81 -18.96
N LEU A 127 8.50 2.24 -18.77
CA LEU A 127 7.47 1.39 -18.17
C LEU A 127 6.96 0.34 -19.16
N ALA A 128 6.95 0.62 -20.46
CA ALA A 128 6.62 -0.36 -21.50
C ALA A 128 7.67 -1.48 -21.56
N ASP A 129 8.96 -1.13 -21.54
CA ASP A 129 10.06 -2.10 -21.47
C ASP A 129 10.02 -2.94 -20.19
N ARG A 130 9.59 -2.34 -19.08
CA ARG A 130 9.39 -3.06 -17.83
C ARG A 130 8.18 -3.99 -17.91
N ALA A 131 7.07 -3.55 -18.50
CA ALA A 131 5.89 -4.37 -18.73
C ALA A 131 6.22 -5.61 -19.56
N CYS A 132 6.91 -5.44 -20.69
CA CYS A 132 7.33 -6.53 -21.56
C CYS A 132 8.16 -7.57 -20.80
N ARG A 133 9.20 -7.12 -20.07
CA ARG A 133 10.01 -8.03 -19.23
C ARG A 133 9.22 -8.77 -18.16
N MET A 134 8.24 -8.12 -17.53
CA MET A 134 7.39 -8.77 -16.53
C MET A 134 6.50 -9.84 -17.15
N VAL A 135 5.95 -9.61 -18.34
CA VAL A 135 5.17 -10.62 -19.07
C VAL A 135 6.05 -11.81 -19.44
N CYS A 136 7.24 -11.58 -20.02
CA CYS A 136 8.18 -12.67 -20.33
C CYS A 136 8.56 -13.46 -19.07
N GLN A 137 8.86 -12.77 -17.96
CA GLN A 137 9.25 -13.43 -16.71
C GLN A 137 8.11 -14.25 -16.09
N ALA A 138 6.87 -13.76 -16.18
CA ALA A 138 5.72 -14.44 -15.59
C ALA A 138 5.25 -15.66 -16.40
N THR A 139 5.52 -15.66 -17.71
CA THR A 139 4.92 -16.61 -18.67
C THR A 139 5.92 -17.53 -19.35
N GLY A 140 7.20 -17.12 -19.43
CA GLY A 140 8.23 -17.80 -20.22
C GLY A 140 8.17 -17.49 -21.72
N CYS A 141 7.27 -16.60 -22.17
CA CYS A 141 7.14 -16.24 -23.57
C CYS A 141 8.32 -15.39 -24.10
N GLY A 142 8.42 -15.30 -25.43
CA GLY A 142 9.37 -14.42 -26.09
C GLY A 142 8.96 -12.93 -26.01
N PRO A 143 9.90 -11.98 -26.20
CA PRO A 143 9.61 -10.54 -26.15
C PRO A 143 8.58 -10.09 -27.19
N THR A 144 8.62 -10.67 -28.40
CA THR A 144 7.65 -10.34 -29.46
C THR A 144 6.22 -10.71 -29.09
N GLU A 145 6.04 -11.89 -28.48
CA GLU A 145 4.73 -12.35 -27.99
C GLU A 145 4.24 -11.49 -26.82
N ALA A 146 5.14 -11.16 -25.88
CA ALA A 146 4.83 -10.26 -24.77
C ALA A 146 4.39 -8.86 -25.25
N GLU A 147 5.07 -8.29 -26.25
CA GLU A 147 4.70 -7.00 -26.83
C GLU A 147 3.33 -7.03 -27.51
N GLN A 148 3.02 -8.11 -28.24
CA GLN A 148 1.72 -8.29 -28.88
C GLN A 148 0.60 -8.42 -27.83
N ALA A 149 0.79 -9.26 -26.81
CA ALA A 149 -0.16 -9.42 -25.72
C ALA A 149 -0.39 -8.10 -24.97
N LEU A 150 0.67 -7.33 -24.70
CA LEU A 150 0.55 -6.01 -24.07
C LEU A 150 -0.23 -5.03 -24.94
N ARG A 151 -0.03 -5.01 -26.26
CA ARG A 151 -0.81 -4.13 -27.15
C ARG A 151 -2.29 -4.49 -27.14
N HIS A 152 -2.62 -5.78 -27.20
CA HIS A 152 -4.02 -6.25 -27.13
C HIS A 152 -4.65 -5.99 -25.76
N ALA A 153 -3.85 -6.03 -24.69
CA ALA A 153 -4.26 -5.74 -23.32
C ALA A 153 -4.24 -4.23 -22.97
N ALA A 154 -4.09 -3.32 -23.92
CA ALA A 154 -3.94 -1.88 -23.67
C ALA A 154 -2.84 -1.55 -22.62
N TYR A 155 -1.75 -2.30 -22.66
CA TYR A 155 -0.60 -2.26 -21.76
C TYR A 155 -0.90 -2.61 -20.30
N GLU A 156 -2.00 -3.33 -20.03
CA GLU A 156 -2.28 -3.92 -18.73
C GLU A 156 -1.55 -5.25 -18.57
N VAL A 157 -0.55 -5.27 -17.68
CA VAL A 157 0.35 -6.42 -17.50
C VAL A 157 -0.40 -7.66 -17.00
N LYS A 158 -1.34 -7.51 -16.07
CA LYS A 158 -2.14 -8.66 -15.57
C LYS A 158 -2.92 -9.34 -16.68
N THR A 159 -3.58 -8.54 -17.52
CA THR A 159 -4.39 -9.04 -18.64
C THR A 159 -3.50 -9.70 -19.66
N ALA A 160 -2.38 -9.08 -20.03
CA ALA A 160 -1.40 -9.67 -20.95
C ALA A 160 -0.86 -11.02 -20.44
N ILE A 161 -0.52 -11.14 -19.15
CA ILE A 161 -0.06 -12.41 -18.56
C ILE A 161 -1.16 -13.48 -18.64
N LEU A 162 -2.40 -13.13 -18.34
CA LEU A 162 -3.52 -14.07 -18.40
C LEU A 162 -3.75 -14.55 -19.84
N MET A 163 -3.76 -13.63 -20.82
CA MET A 163 -3.90 -13.97 -22.24
C MET A 163 -2.84 -14.97 -22.70
N VAL A 164 -1.57 -14.72 -22.39
CA VAL A 164 -0.46 -15.60 -22.81
C VAL A 164 -0.55 -16.98 -22.14
N LEU A 165 -0.91 -17.05 -20.86
CA LEU A 165 -0.94 -18.34 -20.13
C LEU A 165 -2.20 -19.17 -20.37
N SER A 166 -3.32 -18.55 -20.74
CA SER A 166 -4.61 -19.24 -20.90
C SER A 166 -5.11 -19.28 -22.35
N GLY A 167 -4.47 -18.55 -23.27
CA GLY A 167 -4.86 -18.49 -24.67
C GLY A 167 -6.17 -17.74 -24.93
N VAL A 168 -6.66 -16.98 -23.96
CA VAL A 168 -7.91 -16.20 -24.08
C VAL A 168 -7.65 -14.79 -24.61
N GLU A 169 -8.68 -14.19 -25.19
CA GLU A 169 -8.64 -12.80 -25.66
C GLU A 169 -8.74 -11.79 -24.51
N ALA A 170 -8.31 -10.54 -24.76
CA ALA A 170 -8.24 -9.50 -23.74
C ALA A 170 -9.58 -9.24 -23.02
N ALA A 171 -10.70 -9.28 -23.75
CA ALA A 171 -12.04 -9.09 -23.18
C ALA A 171 -12.41 -10.21 -22.20
N GLU A 172 -12.09 -11.45 -22.54
CA GLU A 172 -12.32 -12.62 -21.68
C GLU A 172 -11.37 -12.59 -20.47
N ALA A 173 -10.09 -12.29 -20.67
CA ALA A 173 -9.12 -12.11 -19.60
C ALA A 173 -9.58 -11.05 -18.58
N ASN A 174 -10.08 -9.90 -19.04
CA ASN A 174 -10.60 -8.85 -18.17
C ASN A 174 -11.84 -9.30 -17.39
N SER A 175 -12.75 -10.04 -18.04
CA SER A 175 -13.92 -10.63 -17.39
C SER A 175 -13.53 -11.63 -16.29
N LEU A 176 -12.59 -12.54 -16.58
CA LEU A 176 -12.06 -13.50 -15.61
C LEU A 176 -11.38 -12.80 -14.43
N LEU A 177 -10.53 -11.80 -14.69
CA LEU A 177 -9.90 -11.01 -13.63
C LEU A 177 -10.95 -10.32 -12.75
N ALA A 178 -12.00 -9.74 -13.33
CA ALA A 178 -13.08 -9.11 -12.58
C ALA A 178 -13.85 -10.11 -11.70
N GLN A 179 -14.20 -11.28 -12.26
CA GLN A 179 -14.89 -12.36 -11.53
C GLN A 179 -14.08 -12.88 -10.34
N HIS A 180 -12.75 -12.86 -10.45
CA HIS A 180 -11.83 -13.32 -9.41
C HIS A 180 -11.20 -12.17 -8.61
N GLY A 181 -11.86 -11.01 -8.52
CA GLY A 181 -11.45 -9.90 -7.66
C GLY A 181 -10.06 -9.32 -7.98
N GLY A 182 -9.63 -9.44 -9.23
CA GLY A 182 -8.33 -8.99 -9.73
C GLY A 182 -7.15 -9.92 -9.41
N PHE A 183 -7.38 -11.10 -8.81
CA PHE A 183 -6.33 -12.05 -8.49
C PHE A 183 -5.96 -12.93 -9.68
N LEU A 184 -4.84 -12.62 -10.32
CA LEU A 184 -4.34 -13.32 -11.50
C LEU A 184 -4.18 -14.84 -11.27
N ARG A 185 -3.69 -15.28 -10.11
CA ARG A 185 -3.54 -16.72 -9.81
C ARG A 185 -4.89 -17.45 -9.77
N ALA A 186 -5.92 -16.81 -9.21
CA ALA A 186 -7.25 -17.40 -9.14
C ALA A 186 -7.91 -17.45 -10.52
N ALA A 187 -7.75 -16.39 -11.32
CA ALA A 187 -8.23 -16.35 -12.71
C ALA A 187 -7.60 -17.45 -13.58
N LEU A 188 -6.28 -17.68 -13.47
CA LEU A 188 -5.60 -18.76 -14.19
C LEU A 188 -6.12 -20.16 -13.84
N GLN A 189 -6.39 -20.41 -12.56
CA GLN A 189 -6.92 -21.71 -12.11
C GLN A 189 -8.33 -21.99 -12.65
N ALA A 190 -9.11 -20.95 -12.95
CA ALA A 190 -10.44 -21.11 -13.54
C ALA A 190 -10.38 -21.51 -15.02
N THR A 191 -9.32 -21.13 -15.74
CA THR A 191 -9.11 -21.48 -17.15
C THR A 191 -8.52 -22.87 -17.39
N THR A 192 -7.76 -23.42 -16.43
CA THR A 192 -7.05 -24.71 -16.60
C THR A 192 -7.92 -25.94 -16.25
N ARG A 193 -9.17 -26.00 -16.73
CA ARG A 193 -9.99 -27.22 -16.60
C ARG A 193 -9.60 -28.31 -17.58
#